data_AF-A0A250ITZ6-F1
#
_entry.id   AF-A0A250ITZ6-F1
#
_cell.length_a   1.000
_cell.length_b   1.000
_cell.length_c   1.000
_cell.angle_alpha   90.00
_cell.angle_beta   90.00
_cell.angle_gamma   90.00
#
_symmetry.space_group_name_H-M   'P 1'
#
loop_
_entity.id
_entity.type
_entity.pdbx_description
1 polymer ?
#
loop_
_entity_poly.entity_id
_entity_poly.type
_entity_poly.pdbx_seq_one_letter_code
_entity_poly.pdbx_strand_id
1 'polypeptide(L)'
;MKHSPLLALALCCLLPAAALAKDPSPTRRDKEPKPVMNTQQAQALNKCMSKCQDPMKSCVEDCKGNQDCSMSCGEKFTTCITKTCGDLLPEAKPLD
;
A
#
# COMPACT_ATOMS: atom_id res chain seq x y z
N MET A 1 27.95 -27.57 -32.13
CA MET A 1 27.20 -27.87 -30.90
C MET A 1 25.77 -27.38 -31.06
N LYS A 2 24.82 -28.32 -30.96
CA LYS A 2 23.35 -28.23 -30.81
C LYS A 2 22.50 -27.45 -31.85
N HIS A 3 21.44 -28.15 -32.25
CA HIS A 3 20.55 -27.96 -33.39
C HIS A 3 19.29 -27.11 -33.07
N SER A 4 18.61 -26.73 -34.15
CA SER A 4 17.15 -26.58 -34.32
C SER A 4 16.57 -25.17 -34.22
N PRO A 5 15.91 -24.73 -35.29
CA PRO A 5 14.48 -24.52 -35.20
C PRO A 5 13.79 -25.03 -36.46
N LEU A 6 13.16 -26.20 -36.39
CA LEU A 6 12.20 -26.62 -37.41
C LEU A 6 11.01 -27.32 -36.77
N LEU A 7 9.85 -26.86 -37.24
CA LEU A 7 8.58 -27.57 -37.39
C LEU A 7 7.71 -27.80 -36.15
N ALA A 8 6.57 -27.10 -36.12
CA ALA A 8 5.24 -27.67 -36.38
C ALA A 8 4.21 -26.61 -35.97
N LEU A 9 3.65 -25.85 -36.92
CA LEU A 9 2.36 -26.15 -37.55
C LEU A 9 1.31 -26.77 -36.61
N ALA A 10 0.23 -26.00 -36.44
CA ALA A 10 -1.13 -26.40 -36.81
C ALA A 10 -2.12 -26.82 -35.70
N LEU A 11 -3.28 -26.15 -35.79
CA LEU A 11 -4.64 -26.61 -35.48
C LEU A 11 -5.09 -26.76 -34.02
N CYS A 12 -5.92 -25.80 -33.58
CA CYS A 12 -7.29 -26.03 -33.13
C CYS A 12 -8.01 -24.66 -33.14
N CYS A 13 -8.79 -24.34 -34.17
CA CYS A 13 -10.21 -24.69 -34.28
C CYS A 13 -11.09 -24.06 -33.19
N LEU A 14 -11.83 -23.03 -33.63
CA LEU A 14 -13.27 -22.86 -33.42
C LEU A 14 -13.77 -22.60 -31.99
N LEU A 15 -14.09 -21.34 -31.69
CA LEU A 15 -15.42 -20.99 -31.16
C LEU A 15 -15.74 -19.50 -31.43
N PRO A 16 -16.81 -19.19 -32.19
CA PRO A 16 -17.37 -17.86 -32.27
C PRO A 16 -18.28 -17.63 -31.06
N ALA A 17 -18.00 -16.58 -30.27
CA ALA A 17 -18.93 -16.08 -29.25
C ALA A 17 -19.08 -14.57 -29.42
N ALA A 18 -19.74 -14.18 -30.51
CA ALA A 18 -20.51 -12.94 -30.49
C ALA A 18 -21.73 -13.17 -29.59
N ALA A 19 -21.71 -12.65 -28.36
CA ALA A 19 -22.87 -12.36 -27.50
C ALA A 19 -22.34 -11.68 -26.23
N LEU A 20 -22.40 -10.35 -26.14
CA LEU A 20 -23.49 -9.61 -25.47
C LEU A 20 -23.61 -9.91 -23.96
N ALA A 21 -23.61 -8.82 -23.18
CA ALA A 21 -23.80 -8.72 -21.74
C ALA A 21 -22.59 -9.23 -20.92
N LYS A 22 -21.98 -8.47 -20.04
CA LYS A 22 -22.52 -7.42 -19.17
C LYS A 22 -21.33 -6.62 -18.70
N ASP A 23 -21.44 -5.30 -18.80
CA ASP A 23 -20.65 -4.30 -18.07
C ASP A 23 -20.11 -4.92 -16.76
N PRO A 24 -18.78 -4.97 -16.50
CA PRO A 24 -18.33 -5.22 -15.15
C PRO A 24 -18.74 -3.98 -14.36
N SER A 25 -19.98 -4.02 -13.84
CA SER A 25 -20.47 -3.07 -12.87
C SER A 25 -19.33 -2.85 -11.87
N PRO A 26 -18.85 -1.61 -11.69
CA PRO A 26 -17.80 -1.36 -10.72
C PRO A 26 -18.34 -1.86 -9.40
N THR A 27 -17.70 -2.92 -8.88
CA THR A 27 -18.07 -3.53 -7.62
C THR A 27 -18.17 -2.37 -6.65
N ARG A 28 -19.39 -2.12 -6.15
CA ARG A 28 -19.68 -1.03 -5.23
C ARG A 28 -18.92 -1.41 -3.96
N ARG A 29 -17.64 -1.03 -3.91
CA ARG A 29 -16.76 -1.23 -2.77
C ARG A 29 -17.44 -0.38 -1.70
N ASP A 30 -18.09 -1.07 -0.78
CA ASP A 30 -18.59 -0.51 0.47
C ASP A 30 -17.57 0.52 0.92
N LYS A 31 -17.95 1.79 0.76
CA LYS A 31 -17.18 2.89 1.31
C LYS A 31 -17.43 2.76 2.80
N GLU A 32 -16.65 1.88 3.45
CA GLU A 32 -16.34 2.08 4.84
C GLU A 32 -16.02 3.57 4.99
N PRO A 33 -16.70 4.29 5.88
CA PRO A 33 -16.38 5.68 6.14
C PRO A 33 -14.96 5.67 6.71
N LYS A 34 -13.96 5.82 5.82
CA LYS A 34 -12.59 6.15 6.21
C LYS A 34 -12.73 7.29 7.21
N PRO A 35 -12.13 7.21 8.41
CA PRO A 35 -12.20 8.30 9.36
C PRO A 35 -11.79 9.57 8.64
N VAL A 36 -12.77 10.46 8.41
CA VAL A 36 -12.56 11.66 7.58
C VAL A 36 -11.87 12.65 8.48
N MET A 37 -10.55 12.52 8.52
CA MET A 37 -9.69 13.50 9.14
C MET A 37 -9.91 14.84 8.41
N ASN A 38 -10.29 15.88 9.15
CA ASN A 38 -10.47 17.20 8.54
C ASN A 38 -9.11 17.70 8.01
N THR A 39 -9.11 18.41 6.89
CA THR A 39 -7.93 19.02 6.26
C THR A 39 -6.99 19.71 7.25
N GLN A 40 -7.51 20.43 8.26
CA GLN A 40 -6.69 21.07 9.30
C GLN A 40 -5.97 20.05 10.19
N GLN A 41 -6.66 19.00 10.62
CA GLN A 41 -6.08 17.95 11.44
C GLN A 41 -5.01 17.19 10.64
N ALA A 42 -5.27 16.90 9.36
CA ALA A 42 -4.31 16.26 8.46
C ALA A 42 -3.03 17.10 8.26
N GLN A 43 -3.18 18.41 8.10
CA GLN A 43 -2.05 19.34 8.02
C GLN A 43 -1.24 19.39 9.33
N ALA A 44 -1.93 19.46 10.48
CA ALA A 44 -1.29 19.45 11.78
C ALA A 44 -0.54 18.13 12.03
N LEU A 45 -1.15 16.99 11.70
CA LEU A 45 -0.54 15.67 11.81
C LEU A 45 0.68 15.54 10.90
N ASN A 46 0.59 15.95 9.63
CA ASN A 46 1.74 15.92 8.71
C ASN A 46 2.91 16.76 9.23
N LYS A 47 2.64 17.95 9.78
CA LYS A 47 3.66 18.80 10.40
C LYS A 47 4.23 18.20 11.69
N CYS A 48 3.45 17.39 12.39
CA CYS A 48 3.92 16.67 13.56
C CYS A 48 4.78 15.46 13.17
N MET A 49 4.32 14.66 12.20
CA MET A 49 5.02 13.48 11.69
C MET A 49 6.36 13.82 11.04
N SER A 50 6.51 15.00 10.41
CA SER A 50 7.79 15.43 9.84
C SER A 50 8.91 15.49 10.87
N LYS A 51 8.61 15.77 12.16
CA LYS A 51 9.59 15.74 13.25
C LYS A 51 10.14 14.34 13.54
N CYS A 52 9.36 13.31 13.24
CA CYS A 52 9.75 11.92 13.40
C CYS A 52 10.39 11.33 12.12
N GLN A 53 10.32 12.05 10.99
CA GLN A 53 10.66 11.54 9.67
C GLN A 53 12.18 11.54 9.41
N ASP A 54 12.90 12.59 9.82
CA ASP A 54 14.36 12.66 9.74
C ASP A 54 15.08 11.50 10.47
N PRO A 55 14.80 11.24 11.78
CA PRO A 55 15.45 10.12 12.47
C PRO A 55 15.05 8.75 11.91
N MET A 56 13.82 8.63 11.37
CA MET A 56 13.39 7.40 10.69
C MET A 56 14.18 7.16 9.41
N LYS A 57 14.37 8.19 8.58
CA LYS A 57 15.11 8.06 7.33
C LYS A 57 16.56 7.66 7.58
N SER A 58 17.23 8.34 8.52
CA SER A 58 18.61 8.00 8.93
C SER A 58 18.68 6.55 9.42
N CYS A 59 17.73 6.12 10.26
CA CYS A 59 17.68 4.76 10.78
C CYS A 59 17.58 3.71 9.66
N VAL A 60 16.69 3.92 8.68
CA VAL A 60 16.51 2.99 7.55
C VAL A 60 17.73 2.99 6.62
N GLU A 61 18.37 4.14 6.39
CA GLU A 61 19.61 4.23 5.62
C GLU A 61 20.76 3.46 6.31
N ASP A 62 20.87 3.56 7.63
CA ASP A 62 21.84 2.81 8.43
C ASP A 62 21.60 1.29 8.41
N CYS A 63 20.36 0.86 8.17
CA CYS A 63 20.02 -0.56 8.07
C CYS A 63 20.54 -1.25 6.80
N LYS A 64 20.97 -0.51 5.77
CA LYS A 64 21.55 -1.06 4.52
C LYS A 64 20.74 -2.21 3.88
N GLY A 65 19.41 -2.15 3.96
CA GLY A 65 18.50 -3.17 3.42
C GLY A 65 18.20 -4.37 4.33
N ASN A 66 18.67 -4.36 5.60
CA ASN A 66 18.25 -5.34 6.60
C ASN A 66 16.79 -5.09 7.00
N GLN A 67 15.92 -6.11 6.80
CA GLN A 67 14.49 -6.01 7.06
C GLN A 67 14.14 -5.89 8.55
N ASP A 68 14.78 -6.67 9.42
CA ASP A 68 14.54 -6.61 10.87
C ASP A 68 14.94 -5.26 11.47
N CYS A 69 16.06 -4.71 10.99
CA CYS A 69 16.50 -3.37 11.34
C CYS A 69 15.49 -2.32 10.84
N SER A 70 15.02 -2.44 9.60
CA SER A 70 14.03 -1.52 9.03
C SER A 70 12.69 -1.57 9.77
N MET A 71 12.26 -2.77 10.21
CA MET A 71 11.08 -2.93 11.07
C MET A 71 11.29 -2.25 12.42
N SER A 72 12.45 -2.42 13.05
CA SER A 72 12.80 -1.75 14.30
C SER A 72 12.80 -0.22 14.18
N CYS A 73 13.24 0.32 13.04
CA CYS A 73 13.12 1.74 12.73
C CYS A 73 11.65 2.16 12.61
N GLY A 74 10.81 1.35 11.96
CA GLY A 74 9.36 1.56 11.85
C GLY A 74 8.65 1.58 13.21
N GLU A 75 9.05 0.72 14.15
CA GLU A 75 8.52 0.74 15.53
C GLU A 75 8.92 2.01 16.29
N LYS A 76 10.17 2.47 16.13
CA LYS A 76 10.63 3.75 16.70
C LYS A 76 9.86 4.93 16.11
N PHE A 77 9.60 4.91 14.80
CA PHE A 77 8.80 5.93 14.13
C PHE A 77 7.36 5.94 14.65
N THR A 78 6.72 4.78 14.73
CA THR A 78 5.37 4.63 15.31
C THR A 78 5.33 5.15 16.75
N THR A 79 6.31 4.78 17.57
CA THR A 79 6.44 5.28 18.95
C THR A 79 6.59 6.80 18.99
N CYS A 80 7.39 7.39 18.11
CA CYS A 80 7.55 8.84 18.00
C CYS A 80 6.21 9.51 17.65
N ILE A 81 5.46 8.98 16.69
CA ILE A 81 4.16 9.52 16.30
C ILE A 81 3.15 9.39 17.43
N THR A 82 3.01 8.21 18.06
CA THR A 82 2.05 8.01 19.15
C THR A 82 2.35 8.92 20.33
N LYS A 83 3.62 9.12 20.69
CA LYS A 83 4.02 10.01 21.81
C LYS A 83 3.89 11.49 21.48
N THR A 84 4.18 11.89 20.25
CA THR A 84 4.30 13.32 19.88
C THR A 84 3.05 13.86 19.20
N CYS A 85 2.34 12.99 18.48
CA CYS A 85 1.22 13.34 17.60
C CYS A 85 -0.06 12.57 17.98
N GLY A 86 -0.09 11.85 19.10
CA GLY A 86 -1.20 10.98 19.51
C GLY A 86 -2.55 11.68 19.51
N ASP A 87 -2.61 12.92 20.00
CA ASP A 87 -3.84 13.74 20.02
C ASP A 87 -4.35 14.13 18.62
N LEU A 88 -3.49 14.05 17.61
CA LEU A 88 -3.82 14.34 16.22
C LEU A 88 -4.14 13.07 15.43
N LEU A 89 -3.86 11.88 15.97
CA LEU A 89 -4.19 10.63 15.31
C LEU A 89 -5.70 10.41 15.33
N PRO A 90 -6.31 9.97 14.21
CA PRO A 90 -7.70 9.56 14.23
C PRO A 90 -7.86 8.40 15.22
N GLU A 91 -8.87 8.47 16.08
CA GLU A 91 -9.21 7.37 16.97
C GLU A 91 -9.43 6.11 16.12
N ALA A 92 -8.65 5.07 16.40
CA ALA A 92 -8.91 3.76 15.84
C ALA A 92 -10.19 3.23 16.48
N LYS A 93 -11.33 3.44 15.81
CA LYS A 93 -12.54 2.71 16.17
C LYS A 93 -12.28 1.23 15.88
N PRO A 94 -12.51 0.32 16.83
CA PRO A 94 -12.51 -1.09 16.51
C PRO A 94 -13.52 -1.33 15.38
N LEU A 95 -13.10 -2.04 14.33
CA LEU A 95 -14.04 -2.61 13.37
C LEU A 95 -14.81 -3.69 14.12
N ASP A 96 -16.09 -3.44 14.39
CA ASP A 96 -17.05 -4.45 14.82
C ASP A 96 -17.64 -5.15 13.58
#